data_AF-A0A517MEX5-F1
#
_entry.id   AF-A0A517MEX5-F1
#
_cell.length_a   1.000
_cell.length_b   1.000
_cell.length_c   1.000
_cell.angle_alpha   90.00
_cell.angle_beta   90.00
_cell.angle_gamma   90.00
#
_symmetry.space_group_name_H-M   'P 1'
#
loop_
_entity.id
_entity.type
_entity.pdbx_description
1 polymer ?
#
loop_
_entity_poly.entity_id
_entity_poly.type
_entity_poly.pdbx_seq_one_letter_code
_entity_poly.pdbx_strand_id
1 'polypeptide(L)'
;MFLPSRRRHGRSAFTLIEMLIAMAVTLLMMAALGRMFQSIGRGMQDSRANVEMSAKLRSVTFRLKEELSLATANMQPPLASGDGSGYFVYHDGPMTDATTMMLTGGIALVDDQVIDYRSTSKFGDFDDYIAFTAVAPGSEYFTGVVPYGVVSGAYPGRYPAGAMAASALVPIESKYAEIIYWVQPVMEAGVVVDRNSDGLPDLMNLHRRVLLIRPDLNNAAGLLPVVGTVPGTSPSPVNTMMVMRRYDGSTIASTGAPQYYYGETYPGNYDQQLEIYQDCDLSIRRPLQANGLPAAGGQVAANSLSDLAMPHNRFAHVRIPGGTGVMSSIGTATTMTSMPILDLAGPASIPYLTNNAALLSGRTTIETTSGFLSAAYSLRGSRAGEDVVLSNLTAFDVKIFDPEAPVLIHSGPDGIPGYSNTAASYGELGSDDVVLTPSDPGFFTAIRGTSPAASGAFSATSPWSFVLGSNGAFVDLDYVYKAAGTVQASSGAGTANLNAYCDSHFSNYDTSRPGSGWRFPDSLGKSGAYVQRSGGLTFYQPRFDTWAQNYEFDGFNQEVSPTGEGTIWSTNSTMANTDTGNDGLDVGGGIGIDDEGERETSAPYVSPMRAIQIKIRIEDQSTRLLRELMVTQEYVN
;
A
#
# COMPACT_ATOMS: atom_id res chain seq x y z
N MET A 1 19.32 -72.18 -78.10
CA MET A 1 17.85 -72.33 -78.11
C MET A 1 17.39 -72.50 -76.66
N PHE A 2 16.24 -71.90 -76.31
CA PHE A 2 15.57 -71.79 -74.99
C PHE A 2 15.89 -70.56 -74.13
N LEU A 3 15.00 -69.56 -74.24
CA LEU A 3 14.79 -68.43 -73.33
C LEU A 3 14.10 -68.89 -72.03
N PRO A 4 14.43 -68.33 -70.85
CA PRO A 4 13.53 -68.36 -69.70
C PRO A 4 12.73 -67.05 -69.57
N SER A 5 11.44 -67.18 -69.87
CA SER A 5 10.27 -66.54 -69.27
C SER A 5 10.50 -65.41 -68.24
N ARG A 6 10.16 -64.18 -68.65
CA ARG A 6 10.07 -62.98 -67.81
C ARG A 6 8.80 -63.07 -66.94
N ARG A 7 8.90 -63.55 -65.70
CA ARG A 7 7.79 -63.48 -64.72
C ARG A 7 7.47 -62.02 -64.39
N ARG A 8 6.39 -61.51 -64.98
CA ARG A 8 5.72 -60.27 -64.54
C ARG A 8 5.20 -60.50 -63.13
N HIS A 9 5.81 -59.86 -62.14
CA HIS A 9 5.17 -59.69 -60.83
C HIS A 9 3.91 -58.87 -61.06
N GLY A 10 2.75 -59.51 -60.94
CA GLY A 10 1.47 -58.82 -60.90
C GLY A 10 1.51 -57.85 -59.73
N ARG A 11 1.49 -56.55 -60.03
CA ARG A 11 1.26 -55.52 -59.01
C ARG A 11 -0.15 -55.74 -58.47
N SER A 12 -0.28 -56.23 -57.24
CA SER A 12 -1.55 -56.26 -56.54
C SER A 12 -2.04 -54.82 -56.38
N ALA A 13 -3.17 -54.48 -56.99
CA ALA A 13 -3.84 -53.22 -56.73
C ALA A 13 -4.42 -53.27 -55.30
N PHE A 14 -4.22 -52.22 -54.52
CA PHE A 14 -4.72 -52.14 -53.15
C PHE A 14 -6.25 -52.17 -53.10
N THR A 15 -6.79 -52.84 -52.09
CA THR A 15 -8.23 -52.85 -51.83
C THR A 15 -8.67 -51.52 -51.23
N LEU A 16 -9.94 -51.16 -51.43
CA LEU A 16 -10.53 -49.91 -50.91
C LEU A 16 -10.39 -49.82 -49.37
N ILE A 17 -10.46 -50.95 -48.68
CA ILE A 17 -10.23 -51.06 -47.22
C ILE A 17 -8.78 -50.76 -46.85
N GLU A 18 -7.79 -51.29 -47.57
CA GLU A 18 -6.37 -50.99 -47.31
C GLU A 18 -6.02 -49.52 -47.56
N MET A 19 -6.60 -48.90 -48.60
CA MET A 19 -6.44 -47.47 -48.86
C MET A 19 -7.10 -46.61 -47.78
N LEU A 20 -8.27 -47.02 -47.28
CA LEU A 20 -8.94 -46.35 -46.15
C LEU A 20 -8.16 -46.51 -44.84
N ILE A 21 -7.62 -47.70 -44.55
CA ILE A 21 -6.77 -47.94 -43.37
C ILE A 21 -5.47 -47.16 -43.48
N ALA A 22 -4.82 -47.14 -44.65
CA ALA A 22 -3.61 -46.37 -44.87
C ALA A 22 -3.85 -44.86 -44.67
N MET A 23 -4.94 -44.32 -45.19
CA MET A 23 -5.34 -42.92 -44.93
C MET A 23 -5.66 -42.67 -43.45
N ALA A 24 -6.35 -43.60 -42.78
CA ALA A 24 -6.65 -43.45 -41.35
C ALA A 24 -5.37 -43.46 -40.50
N VAL A 25 -4.41 -44.33 -40.80
CA VAL A 25 -3.12 -44.41 -40.12
C VAL A 25 -2.29 -43.15 -40.38
N THR A 26 -2.23 -42.64 -41.61
CA THR A 26 -1.49 -41.39 -41.90
C THR A 26 -2.12 -40.20 -41.19
N LEU A 27 -3.45 -40.11 -41.13
CA LEU A 27 -4.15 -39.08 -40.36
C LEU A 27 -3.88 -39.20 -38.85
N LEU A 28 -3.87 -40.41 -38.29
CA LEU A 28 -3.51 -40.64 -36.88
C LEU A 28 -2.05 -40.29 -36.59
N MET A 29 -1.12 -40.63 -37.48
CA MET A 29 0.29 -40.25 -37.33
C MET A 29 0.47 -38.73 -37.41
N MET A 30 -0.21 -38.06 -38.33
CA MET A 30 -0.18 -36.60 -38.42
C MET A 30 -0.77 -35.94 -37.16
N ALA A 31 -1.87 -36.49 -36.62
CA ALA A 31 -2.46 -36.01 -35.37
C ALA A 31 -1.52 -36.22 -34.16
N ALA A 32 -0.83 -37.36 -34.09
CA ALA A 32 0.13 -37.65 -33.03
C ALA A 32 1.35 -36.71 -33.10
N LEU A 33 1.90 -36.47 -34.30
CA LEU A 33 3.00 -35.53 -34.53
C LEU A 33 2.58 -34.10 -34.15
N GLY A 34 1.37 -33.69 -34.52
CA GLY A 34 0.80 -32.39 -34.14
C GLY A 34 0.72 -32.21 -32.63
N ARG A 35 0.26 -33.23 -31.89
CA ARG A 35 0.22 -33.19 -30.41
C ARG A 35 1.62 -33.14 -29.79
N MET A 36 2.59 -33.86 -30.37
CA MET A 36 3.97 -33.84 -29.88
C MET A 36 4.59 -32.44 -30.04
N PHE A 37 4.43 -31.81 -31.20
CA PHE A 37 4.91 -30.44 -31.42
C PHE A 37 4.20 -29.43 -30.52
N GLN A 38 2.89 -29.58 -30.30
CA GLN A 38 2.17 -28.72 -29.37
C GLN A 38 2.68 -28.88 -27.93
N SER A 39 2.95 -30.11 -27.49
CA SER A 39 3.50 -30.38 -26.15
C SER A 39 4.90 -29.77 -25.96
N ILE A 40 5.79 -29.99 -26.92
CA ILE A 40 7.15 -29.42 -26.90
C ILE A 40 7.08 -27.89 -26.95
N GLY A 41 6.21 -27.34 -27.81
CA GLY A 41 6.00 -25.89 -27.93
C GLY A 41 5.54 -25.25 -26.62
N ARG A 42 4.58 -25.86 -25.91
CA ARG A 42 4.14 -25.41 -24.59
C ARG A 42 5.26 -25.47 -23.56
N GLY A 43 5.98 -26.59 -23.45
CA GLY A 43 7.10 -26.71 -22.52
C GLY A 43 8.21 -25.68 -22.78
N MET A 44 8.45 -25.32 -24.04
CA MET A 44 9.37 -24.25 -24.40
C MET A 44 8.84 -22.86 -24.03
N GLN A 45 7.53 -22.61 -24.21
CA GLN A 45 6.89 -21.36 -23.80
C GLN A 45 6.95 -21.19 -22.27
N ASP A 46 6.58 -22.22 -21.52
CA ASP A 46 6.60 -22.25 -20.05
C ASP A 46 8.01 -22.00 -19.51
N SER A 47 9.01 -22.65 -20.10
CA SER A 47 10.42 -22.46 -19.73
C SER A 47 10.88 -21.01 -19.96
N ARG A 48 10.52 -20.42 -21.10
CA ARG A 48 10.85 -19.01 -21.40
C ARG A 48 10.14 -18.05 -20.45
N ALA A 49 8.85 -18.23 -20.21
CA ALA A 49 8.06 -17.41 -19.30
C ALA A 49 8.64 -17.45 -17.88
N ASN A 50 9.01 -18.64 -17.39
CA ASN A 50 9.60 -18.81 -16.06
C ASN A 50 10.96 -18.10 -15.92
N VAL A 51 11.82 -18.19 -16.95
CA VAL A 51 13.12 -17.50 -16.96
C VAL A 51 12.93 -15.99 -16.97
N GLU A 52 12.00 -15.49 -17.80
CA GLU A 52 11.70 -14.05 -17.90
C GLU A 52 11.13 -13.49 -16.58
N MET A 53 10.12 -14.14 -16.01
CA MET A 53 9.53 -13.77 -14.72
C MET A 53 10.57 -13.75 -13.61
N SER A 54 11.42 -14.79 -13.55
CA SER A 54 12.49 -14.88 -12.56
C SER A 54 13.54 -13.77 -12.73
N ALA A 55 13.85 -13.35 -13.96
CA ALA A 55 14.76 -12.24 -14.21
C ALA A 55 14.14 -10.90 -13.79
N LYS A 56 12.86 -10.67 -14.12
CA LYS A 56 12.09 -9.47 -13.72
C LYS A 56 12.02 -9.33 -12.20
N LEU A 57 11.59 -10.37 -11.49
CA LEU A 57 11.51 -10.34 -10.02
C LEU A 57 12.86 -10.08 -9.36
N ARG A 58 13.93 -10.75 -9.80
CA ARG A 58 15.27 -10.53 -9.24
C ARG A 58 15.75 -9.09 -9.45
N SER A 59 15.49 -8.51 -10.62
CA SER A 59 15.84 -7.12 -10.92
C SER A 59 15.13 -6.14 -9.98
N VAL A 60 13.80 -6.28 -9.84
CA VAL A 60 12.99 -5.42 -8.96
C VAL A 60 13.36 -5.60 -7.49
N THR A 61 13.53 -6.84 -7.05
CA THR A 61 13.94 -7.19 -5.68
C THR A 61 15.31 -6.61 -5.34
N PHE A 62 16.30 -6.79 -6.21
CA PHE A 62 17.64 -6.29 -5.96
C PHE A 62 17.63 -4.77 -5.86
N ARG A 63 16.92 -4.10 -6.78
CA ARG A 63 16.74 -2.64 -6.75
C ARG A 63 16.05 -2.19 -5.47
N LEU A 64 14.95 -2.83 -5.08
CA LEU A 64 14.22 -2.48 -3.87
C LEU A 64 15.08 -2.65 -2.62
N LYS A 65 15.85 -3.74 -2.53
CA LYS A 65 16.81 -3.96 -1.45
C LYS A 65 17.90 -2.89 -1.40
N GLU A 66 18.47 -2.56 -2.56
CA GLU A 66 19.48 -1.51 -2.68
C GLU A 66 18.91 -0.15 -2.25
N GLU A 67 17.73 0.22 -2.71
CA GLU A 67 17.08 1.50 -2.39
C GLU A 67 16.70 1.60 -0.90
N LEU A 68 16.17 0.53 -0.30
CA LEU A 68 15.90 0.47 1.14
C LEU A 68 17.17 0.62 1.97
N SER A 69 18.30 0.07 1.52
CA SER A 69 19.59 0.24 2.19
C SER A 69 20.15 1.67 2.10
N LEU A 70 19.62 2.49 1.17
CA LEU A 70 19.99 3.88 0.96
C LEU A 70 19.03 4.86 1.64
N ALA A 71 18.06 4.37 2.42
CA ALA A 71 17.15 5.21 3.18
C ALA A 71 17.92 6.11 4.16
N THR A 72 17.50 7.37 4.22
CA THR A 72 18.17 8.43 5.01
C THR A 72 17.63 8.54 6.43
N ALA A 73 16.36 8.17 6.64
CA ALA A 73 15.71 8.21 7.94
C ALA A 73 16.17 7.04 8.83
N ASN A 74 16.33 7.31 10.13
CA ASN A 74 16.48 6.26 11.13
C ASN A 74 15.10 5.63 11.40
N MET A 75 15.05 4.30 11.50
CA MET A 75 13.81 3.53 11.71
C MET A 75 13.34 3.53 13.17
N GLN A 76 13.73 4.56 13.93
CA GLN A 76 13.36 4.79 15.31
C GLN A 76 12.52 6.07 15.41
N PRO A 77 11.19 5.94 15.44
CA PRO A 77 10.30 7.08 15.67
C PRO A 77 10.28 7.49 17.16
N PRO A 78 9.93 8.75 17.47
CA PRO A 78 9.92 9.89 16.56
C PRO A 78 11.35 10.36 16.25
N LEU A 79 11.59 10.88 15.04
CA LEU A 79 12.87 11.51 14.71
C LEU A 79 13.04 12.84 15.45
N ALA A 80 14.29 13.16 15.84
CA ALA A 80 14.61 14.43 16.46
C ALA A 80 14.36 15.59 15.49
N SER A 81 13.84 16.70 16.01
CA SER A 81 13.59 17.89 15.21
C SER A 81 14.90 18.52 14.72
N GLY A 82 14.92 18.96 13.47
CA GLY A 82 16.08 19.66 12.88
C GLY A 82 17.20 18.77 12.31
N ASP A 83 17.20 17.45 12.54
CA ASP A 83 18.21 16.55 11.98
C ASP A 83 18.20 16.52 10.43
N GLY A 84 17.04 16.81 9.82
CA GLY A 84 16.92 16.84 8.37
C GLY A 84 17.18 15.48 7.71
N SER A 85 16.91 14.38 8.42
CA SER A 85 17.13 13.00 7.96
C SER A 85 16.08 12.52 6.95
N GLY A 86 15.12 13.37 6.57
CA GLY A 86 14.01 13.01 5.68
C GLY A 86 12.97 12.14 6.38
N TYR A 87 12.46 11.10 5.70
CA TYR A 87 11.45 10.21 6.26
C TYR A 87 11.47 8.80 5.67
N PHE A 88 10.84 7.88 6.40
CA PHE A 88 10.35 6.60 5.95
C PHE A 88 8.89 6.44 6.41
N VAL A 89 8.02 6.03 5.50
CA VAL A 89 6.61 5.72 5.77
C VAL A 89 6.21 4.42 5.06
N TYR A 90 5.45 3.62 5.79
CA TYR A 90 4.78 2.44 5.28
C TYR A 90 3.30 2.54 5.66
N HIS A 91 2.43 2.64 4.65
CA HIS A 91 0.97 2.59 4.81
C HIS A 91 0.50 1.20 4.44
N ASP A 92 -0.27 0.62 5.34
CA ASP A 92 -0.79 -0.74 5.21
C ASP A 92 -2.30 -0.65 4.97
N GLY A 93 -2.76 -1.19 3.84
CA GLY A 93 -4.14 -1.05 3.38
C GLY A 93 -5.13 -2.01 4.06
N PRO A 94 -6.43 -1.91 3.75
CA PRO A 94 -7.44 -2.83 4.28
C PRO A 94 -7.24 -4.31 3.96
N MET A 95 -6.52 -4.62 2.89
CA MET A 95 -6.35 -5.99 2.42
C MET A 95 -5.26 -6.73 3.20
N THR A 96 -5.32 -8.05 3.13
CA THR A 96 -4.36 -8.97 3.72
C THR A 96 -4.36 -10.27 2.91
N ASP A 97 -3.40 -11.15 3.17
CA ASP A 97 -3.38 -12.52 2.62
C ASP A 97 -4.70 -13.29 2.90
N ALA A 98 -5.39 -12.98 4.00
CA ALA A 98 -6.66 -13.60 4.38
C ALA A 98 -7.88 -13.01 3.66
N THR A 99 -7.77 -11.80 3.12
CA THR A 99 -8.89 -11.11 2.46
C THR A 99 -9.48 -11.95 1.34
N THR A 100 -8.61 -12.62 0.57
CA THR A 100 -9.01 -13.41 -0.59
C THR A 100 -9.81 -14.66 -0.21
N MET A 101 -9.66 -15.15 1.01
CA MET A 101 -10.45 -16.26 1.55
C MET A 101 -11.87 -15.84 1.89
N MET A 102 -12.07 -14.61 2.38
CA MET A 102 -13.40 -14.09 2.67
C MET A 102 -14.24 -13.90 1.39
N LEU A 103 -13.60 -13.82 0.22
CA LEU A 103 -14.25 -13.57 -1.07
C LEU A 103 -15.03 -14.79 -1.61
N THR A 104 -14.53 -16.01 -1.39
CA THR A 104 -15.06 -17.23 -2.05
C THR A 104 -16.24 -17.86 -1.28
N GLY A 105 -16.68 -17.29 -0.14
CA GLY A 105 -17.78 -17.88 0.61
C GLY A 105 -18.17 -17.16 1.89
N GLY A 106 -18.71 -15.95 1.77
CA GLY A 106 -19.44 -15.29 2.84
C GLY A 106 -20.78 -15.97 3.14
N ILE A 107 -20.78 -17.19 3.70
CA ILE A 107 -21.94 -17.77 4.40
C ILE A 107 -21.38 -18.65 5.52
N ALA A 108 -21.49 -18.16 6.76
CA ALA A 108 -21.32 -18.90 8.02
C ALA A 108 -20.29 -20.03 7.99
N LEU A 109 -19.12 -19.78 8.59
CA LEU A 109 -18.26 -20.85 9.07
C LEU A 109 -19.07 -21.72 10.04
N VAL A 110 -19.75 -22.74 9.52
CA VAL A 110 -20.18 -23.88 10.30
C VAL A 110 -18.89 -24.62 10.61
N ASP A 111 -18.64 -24.88 11.89
CA ASP A 111 -17.37 -25.26 12.55
C ASP A 111 -16.55 -26.44 11.97
N ASP A 112 -16.74 -26.88 10.72
CA ASP A 112 -16.12 -28.11 10.21
C ASP A 112 -15.97 -28.19 8.67
N GLN A 113 -15.81 -27.06 7.98
CA GLN A 113 -15.48 -27.08 6.55
C GLN A 113 -14.11 -26.44 6.33
N VAL A 114 -13.12 -27.28 6.02
CA VAL A 114 -11.85 -26.86 5.40
C VAL A 114 -12.22 -26.07 4.15
N ILE A 115 -12.10 -24.74 4.23
CA ILE A 115 -12.25 -23.87 3.05
C ILE A 115 -11.24 -24.38 2.02
N ASP A 116 -11.68 -24.65 0.78
CA ASP A 116 -10.76 -25.01 -0.29
C ASP A 116 -9.96 -23.77 -0.68
N TYR A 117 -8.86 -23.53 0.05
CA TYR A 117 -7.94 -22.39 -0.07
C TYR A 117 -7.36 -22.21 -1.49
N ARG A 118 -7.49 -23.22 -2.36
CA ARG A 118 -6.71 -23.33 -3.60
C ARG A 118 -7.12 -22.33 -4.68
N SER A 119 -8.39 -21.92 -4.75
CA SER A 119 -8.87 -21.11 -5.89
C SER A 119 -8.39 -19.66 -5.85
N THR A 120 -8.27 -19.05 -4.66
CA THR A 120 -7.89 -17.63 -4.49
C THR A 120 -6.51 -17.41 -3.89
N SER A 121 -5.81 -18.47 -3.43
CA SER A 121 -4.41 -18.42 -2.95
C SER A 121 -3.39 -17.81 -3.92
N LYS A 122 -3.75 -17.64 -5.21
CA LYS A 122 -2.92 -16.93 -6.20
C LYS A 122 -2.69 -15.47 -5.81
N PHE A 123 -3.66 -14.85 -5.14
CA PHE A 123 -3.60 -13.48 -4.64
C PHE A 123 -3.06 -13.47 -3.21
N GLY A 124 -2.22 -12.49 -2.90
CA GLY A 124 -1.84 -12.15 -1.53
C GLY A 124 -2.35 -10.75 -1.21
N ASP A 125 -1.71 -10.10 -0.25
CA ASP A 125 -1.87 -8.66 -0.05
C ASP A 125 -1.29 -7.87 -1.24
N PHE A 126 -1.92 -6.74 -1.60
CA PHE A 126 -1.55 -5.94 -2.76
C PHE A 126 -1.87 -4.45 -2.66
N ASP A 127 -2.33 -3.94 -1.52
CA ASP A 127 -2.72 -2.53 -1.36
C ASP A 127 -1.75 -1.70 -0.49
N ASP A 128 -0.56 -2.23 -0.24
CA ASP A 128 0.51 -1.54 0.47
C ASP A 128 1.14 -0.36 -0.29
N TYR A 129 1.53 0.65 0.47
CA TYR A 129 2.28 1.81 -0.01
C TYR A 129 3.53 2.04 0.84
N ILE A 130 4.68 2.23 0.19
CA ILE A 130 5.94 2.55 0.86
C ILE A 130 6.59 3.76 0.20
N ALA A 131 7.03 4.71 1.02
CA ALA A 131 7.78 5.87 0.55
C ALA A 131 8.87 6.27 1.55
N PHE A 132 10.01 6.68 1.02
CA PHE A 132 11.15 7.08 1.84
C PHE A 132 12.09 8.00 1.09
N THR A 133 12.90 8.75 1.84
CA THR A 133 13.98 9.56 1.29
C THR A 133 15.27 8.75 1.21
N ALA A 134 15.91 8.78 0.05
CA ALA A 134 17.15 8.06 -0.21
C ALA A 134 18.29 9.01 -0.61
N VAL A 135 19.51 8.59 -0.32
CA VAL A 135 20.74 9.26 -0.76
C VAL A 135 21.47 8.40 -1.78
N ALA A 136 21.86 8.99 -2.91
CA ALA A 136 22.59 8.24 -3.93
C ALA A 136 23.97 7.80 -3.39
N PRO A 137 24.46 6.59 -3.69
CA PRO A 137 25.76 6.13 -3.22
C PRO A 137 26.93 6.88 -3.87
N GLY A 138 28.04 7.03 -3.15
CA GLY A 138 29.31 7.54 -3.72
C GLY A 138 29.20 8.86 -4.48
N SER A 139 29.61 8.87 -5.75
CA SER A 139 29.55 10.03 -6.66
C SER A 139 28.36 10.00 -7.63
N GLU A 140 27.42 9.08 -7.43
CA GLU A 140 26.23 8.97 -8.28
C GLU A 140 25.15 9.97 -7.86
N TYR A 141 24.23 10.23 -8.79
CA TYR A 141 23.09 11.13 -8.63
C TYR A 141 21.82 10.48 -9.18
N PHE A 142 20.70 10.73 -8.52
CA PHE A 142 19.39 10.44 -9.09
C PHE A 142 19.10 11.42 -10.22
N THR A 143 18.45 10.94 -11.27
CA THR A 143 18.07 11.71 -12.45
C THR A 143 16.54 11.74 -12.58
N GLY A 144 16.02 12.81 -13.16
CA GLY A 144 14.60 13.02 -13.38
C GLY A 144 14.39 14.18 -14.34
N VAL A 145 13.14 14.45 -14.72
CA VAL A 145 12.81 15.55 -15.63
C VAL A 145 11.97 16.62 -14.97
N VAL A 146 12.23 17.88 -15.35
CA VAL A 146 11.41 19.03 -14.96
C VAL A 146 11.16 19.94 -16.15
N PRO A 147 10.10 20.75 -16.14
CA PRO A 147 9.87 21.74 -17.18
C PRO A 147 11.00 22.78 -17.22
N TYR A 148 11.44 23.15 -18.41
CA TYR A 148 12.49 24.14 -18.67
C TYR A 148 12.22 25.45 -17.95
N GLY A 149 10.95 25.82 -17.87
CA GLY A 149 10.48 26.96 -17.10
C GLY A 149 11.02 27.04 -15.68
N VAL A 150 10.99 25.91 -14.97
CA VAL A 150 11.35 25.85 -13.55
C VAL A 150 12.83 26.16 -13.40
N VAL A 151 13.66 25.57 -14.25
CA VAL A 151 15.11 25.73 -14.23
C VAL A 151 15.51 27.12 -14.74
N SER A 152 14.87 27.64 -15.79
CA SER A 152 15.11 29.00 -16.29
C SER A 152 14.67 30.10 -15.32
N GLY A 153 13.60 29.87 -14.58
CA GLY A 153 13.16 30.78 -13.52
C GLY A 153 14.11 30.78 -12.30
N ALA A 154 14.64 29.62 -11.92
CA ALA A 154 15.56 29.49 -10.80
C ALA A 154 16.97 30.01 -11.14
N TYR A 155 17.40 29.81 -12.39
CA TYR A 155 18.74 30.11 -12.86
C TYR A 155 18.73 30.91 -14.18
N PRO A 156 18.20 32.15 -14.20
CA PRO A 156 17.97 32.90 -15.44
C PRO A 156 19.24 33.22 -16.24
N GLY A 157 20.40 33.30 -15.58
CA GLY A 157 21.70 33.53 -16.24
C GLY A 157 22.30 32.29 -16.88
N ARG A 158 21.98 31.09 -16.36
CA ARG A 158 22.45 29.80 -16.91
C ARG A 158 21.47 29.23 -17.94
N TYR A 159 20.18 29.51 -17.78
CA TYR A 159 19.10 29.04 -18.62
C TYR A 159 18.22 30.24 -19.05
N PRO A 160 18.52 30.88 -20.19
CA PRO A 160 17.83 32.10 -20.61
C PRO A 160 16.35 31.88 -20.95
N ALA A 161 15.48 32.76 -20.45
CA ALA A 161 14.06 32.75 -20.80
C ALA A 161 13.86 32.88 -22.33
N GLY A 162 12.97 32.04 -22.90
CA GLY A 162 12.68 32.03 -24.33
C GLY A 162 13.63 31.18 -25.19
N ALA A 163 14.67 30.57 -24.62
CA ALA A 163 15.53 29.64 -25.36
C ALA A 163 14.82 28.33 -25.73
N MET A 164 13.83 27.92 -24.92
CA MET A 164 12.96 26.77 -25.16
C MET A 164 11.55 27.07 -24.66
N ALA A 165 10.57 26.25 -25.08
CA ALA A 165 9.23 26.32 -24.52
C ALA A 165 9.28 26.03 -23.02
N ALA A 166 8.55 26.84 -22.22
CA ALA A 166 8.43 26.69 -20.77
C ALA A 166 8.06 25.26 -20.32
N SER A 167 7.23 24.58 -21.11
CA SER A 167 6.75 23.22 -20.88
C SER A 167 7.68 22.11 -21.39
N ALA A 168 8.79 22.44 -22.06
CA ALA A 168 9.72 21.44 -22.55
C ALA A 168 10.44 20.76 -21.38
N LEU A 169 10.45 19.43 -21.33
CA LEU A 169 11.08 18.69 -20.24
C LEU A 169 12.61 18.66 -20.41
N VAL A 170 13.32 18.92 -19.32
CA VAL A 170 14.78 18.97 -19.25
C VAL A 170 15.25 18.10 -18.08
N PRO A 171 16.33 17.31 -18.28
CA PRO A 171 16.86 16.47 -17.21
C PRO A 171 17.50 17.32 -16.11
N ILE A 172 17.27 16.90 -14.87
CA ILE A 172 17.93 17.41 -13.67
C ILE A 172 18.45 16.24 -12.84
N GLU A 173 19.40 16.56 -11.96
CA GLU A 173 20.07 15.59 -11.10
C GLU A 173 19.98 16.05 -9.64
N SER A 174 19.86 15.10 -8.71
CA SER A 174 19.98 15.38 -7.27
C SER A 174 20.68 14.25 -6.53
N LYS A 175 21.35 14.61 -5.44
CA LYS A 175 21.96 13.63 -4.53
C LYS A 175 20.91 12.92 -3.67
N TYR A 176 19.81 13.60 -3.39
CA TYR A 176 18.71 13.11 -2.57
C TYR A 176 17.44 13.01 -3.40
N ALA A 177 16.69 11.95 -3.19
CA ALA A 177 15.39 11.76 -3.82
C ALA A 177 14.40 11.09 -2.86
N GLU A 178 13.13 11.31 -3.10
CA GLU A 178 12.02 10.59 -2.49
C GLU A 178 11.66 9.44 -3.43
N ILE A 179 11.70 8.21 -2.93
CA ILE A 179 11.39 6.99 -3.67
C ILE A 179 10.08 6.44 -3.14
N ILE A 180 9.15 6.16 -4.05
CA ILE A 180 7.79 5.71 -3.72
C ILE A 180 7.49 4.44 -4.51
N TYR A 181 6.93 3.43 -3.85
CA TYR A 181 6.37 2.23 -4.46
C TYR A 181 4.91 2.04 -4.02
N TRP A 182 4.07 1.66 -4.98
CA TRP A 182 2.68 1.31 -4.72
C TRP A 182 2.12 0.49 -5.89
N VAL A 183 1.01 -0.20 -5.65
CA VAL A 183 0.33 -0.99 -6.68
C VAL A 183 -0.92 -0.25 -7.17
N GLN A 184 -1.23 -0.41 -8.45
CA GLN A 184 -2.54 -0.03 -8.99
C GLN A 184 -3.12 -1.11 -9.90
N PRO A 185 -4.45 -1.31 -9.86
CA PRO A 185 -5.13 -2.15 -10.82
C PRO A 185 -5.12 -1.49 -12.20
N VAL A 186 -5.01 -2.30 -13.24
CA VAL A 186 -5.13 -1.84 -14.62
C VAL A 186 -6.60 -1.56 -14.92
N MET A 187 -6.87 -0.35 -15.38
CA MET A 187 -8.22 0.10 -15.74
C MET A 187 -8.40 0.05 -17.25
N GLU A 188 -9.46 -0.62 -17.72
CA GLU A 188 -9.91 -0.61 -19.12
C GLU A 188 -11.27 0.08 -19.21
N ALA A 189 -11.39 1.13 -20.04
CA ALA A 189 -12.59 1.97 -20.14
C ALA A 189 -13.13 2.51 -18.79
N GLY A 190 -12.25 2.69 -17.80
CA GLY A 190 -12.58 3.23 -16.48
C GLY A 190 -13.08 2.19 -15.49
N VAL A 191 -12.97 0.90 -15.82
CA VAL A 191 -13.33 -0.23 -14.96
C VAL A 191 -12.09 -1.09 -14.74
N VAL A 192 -11.95 -1.64 -13.54
CA VAL A 192 -10.90 -2.62 -13.23
C VAL A 192 -11.04 -3.82 -14.16
N VAL A 193 -9.93 -4.30 -14.71
CA VAL A 193 -9.92 -5.53 -15.49
C VAL A 193 -10.12 -6.72 -14.54
N ASP A 194 -11.34 -7.24 -14.54
CA ASP A 194 -11.77 -8.46 -13.88
C ASP A 194 -12.38 -9.39 -14.95
N ARG A 195 -11.63 -10.39 -15.42
CA ARG A 195 -12.03 -11.24 -16.56
C ARG A 195 -12.86 -12.44 -16.13
N ASN A 196 -12.74 -12.86 -14.87
CA ASN A 196 -13.44 -14.00 -14.31
C ASN A 196 -14.63 -13.60 -13.43
N SER A 197 -14.89 -12.29 -13.28
CA SER A 197 -15.99 -11.71 -12.49
C SER A 197 -15.97 -12.15 -11.03
N ASP A 198 -14.77 -12.32 -10.46
CA ASP A 198 -14.59 -12.67 -9.05
C ASP A 198 -14.53 -11.45 -8.12
N GLY A 199 -14.61 -10.24 -8.68
CA GLY A 199 -14.57 -8.98 -7.96
C GLY A 199 -13.16 -8.51 -7.61
N LEU A 200 -12.12 -9.23 -8.01
CA LEU A 200 -10.72 -8.87 -7.85
C LEU A 200 -10.07 -8.36 -9.14
N PRO A 201 -9.05 -7.50 -9.03
CA PRO A 201 -8.23 -7.14 -10.18
C PRO A 201 -7.39 -8.32 -10.68
N ASP A 202 -7.55 -8.70 -11.95
CA ASP A 202 -6.71 -9.73 -12.59
C ASP A 202 -5.35 -9.19 -13.06
N LEU A 203 -5.28 -7.88 -13.29
CA LEU A 203 -4.09 -7.19 -13.79
C LEU A 203 -3.74 -6.04 -12.87
N MET A 204 -2.57 -6.12 -12.23
CA MET A 204 -2.03 -5.06 -11.39
C MET A 204 -0.61 -4.72 -11.80
N ASN A 205 -0.26 -3.45 -11.68
CA ASN A 205 1.06 -2.91 -11.96
C ASN A 205 1.67 -2.36 -10.67
N LEU A 206 2.95 -2.68 -10.45
CA LEU A 206 3.77 -2.03 -9.44
C LEU A 206 4.36 -0.76 -10.05
N HIS A 207 4.03 0.37 -9.44
CA HIS A 207 4.54 1.68 -9.78
C HIS A 207 5.72 2.03 -8.89
N ARG A 208 6.69 2.74 -9.45
CA ARG A 208 7.83 3.32 -8.75
C ARG A 208 8.08 4.74 -9.24
N ARG A 209 8.16 5.69 -8.33
CA ARG A 209 8.54 7.07 -8.64
C ARG A 209 9.77 7.50 -7.87
N VAL A 210 10.56 8.36 -8.51
CA VAL A 210 11.74 9.02 -7.94
C VAL A 210 11.51 10.51 -8.09
N LEU A 211 11.33 11.21 -6.97
CA LEU A 211 11.12 12.64 -6.95
C LEU A 211 12.36 13.30 -6.39
N LEU A 212 13.01 14.14 -7.19
CA LEU A 212 14.27 14.75 -6.81
C LEU A 212 14.06 15.83 -5.75
N ILE A 213 14.93 15.86 -4.74
CA ILE A 213 14.90 16.87 -3.67
C ILE A 213 15.87 17.98 -4.07
N ARG A 214 15.34 19.13 -4.48
CA ARG A 214 16.11 20.26 -5.04
C ARG A 214 15.58 21.61 -4.52
N PRO A 215 15.79 21.92 -3.23
CA PRO A 215 15.31 23.18 -2.65
C PRO A 215 15.97 24.42 -3.25
N ASP A 216 17.10 24.25 -3.95
CA ASP A 216 17.80 25.30 -4.71
C ASP A 216 17.03 25.81 -5.94
N LEU A 217 16.01 25.08 -6.39
CA LEU A 217 15.12 25.55 -7.46
C LEU A 217 14.10 26.59 -6.96
N ASN A 218 14.01 26.81 -5.66
CA ASN A 218 13.15 27.84 -5.10
C ASN A 218 13.76 29.24 -5.31
N ASN A 219 12.90 30.22 -5.57
CA ASN A 219 13.25 31.63 -5.63
C ASN A 219 13.52 32.20 -4.23
N ALA A 220 13.85 33.50 -4.16
CA ALA A 220 14.12 34.19 -2.90
C ALA A 220 12.93 34.20 -1.91
N ALA A 221 11.70 33.95 -2.38
CA ALA A 221 10.51 33.81 -1.53
C ALA A 221 10.28 32.37 -1.06
N GLY A 222 11.20 31.43 -1.34
CA GLY A 222 11.06 30.02 -0.98
C GLY A 222 10.06 29.26 -1.84
N LEU A 223 9.65 29.82 -2.99
CA LEU A 223 8.65 29.23 -3.88
C LEU A 223 9.30 28.80 -5.20
N LEU A 224 8.73 27.80 -5.86
CA LEU A 224 9.12 27.50 -7.22
C LEU A 224 8.78 28.68 -8.15
N PRO A 225 9.67 29.02 -9.09
CA PRO A 225 9.48 30.16 -9.97
C PRO A 225 8.27 29.96 -10.89
N VAL A 226 7.52 31.04 -11.07
CA VAL A 226 6.31 31.04 -11.90
C VAL A 226 6.69 31.06 -13.37
N VAL A 227 6.22 30.09 -14.12
CA VAL A 227 6.55 29.97 -15.54
C VAL A 227 5.31 30.14 -16.42
N GLY A 228 4.86 31.39 -16.53
CA GLY A 228 3.88 31.79 -17.55
C GLY A 228 2.45 31.25 -17.39
N THR A 229 1.55 31.80 -18.20
CA THR A 229 0.12 31.45 -18.29
C THR A 229 -0.11 30.59 -19.52
N VAL A 230 -0.81 29.45 -19.42
CA VAL A 230 -1.23 28.69 -20.60
C VAL A 230 -2.45 29.38 -21.24
N PRO A 231 -2.42 29.76 -22.53
CA PRO A 231 -3.60 30.25 -23.23
C PRO A 231 -4.56 29.08 -23.54
N GLY A 232 -5.79 29.11 -23.01
CA GLY A 232 -6.81 28.13 -23.39
C GLY A 232 -7.98 28.00 -22.40
N THR A 233 -9.10 28.64 -22.76
CA THR A 233 -10.49 28.50 -22.29
C THR A 233 -10.83 28.72 -20.79
N SER A 234 -11.31 29.95 -20.56
CA SER A 234 -12.01 30.50 -19.39
C SER A 234 -11.17 30.72 -18.12
N PRO A 235 -10.71 31.96 -17.87
CA PRO A 235 -10.04 32.32 -16.64
C PRO A 235 -11.02 32.20 -15.47
N SER A 236 -10.73 31.33 -14.51
CA SER A 236 -11.15 31.65 -13.14
C SER A 236 -10.34 32.89 -12.71
N PRO A 237 -10.91 33.89 -12.01
CA PRO A 237 -10.24 35.15 -11.68
C PRO A 237 -9.10 35.03 -10.65
N VAL A 238 -8.55 33.84 -10.42
CA VAL A 238 -7.53 33.59 -9.42
C VAL A 238 -6.22 33.27 -10.13
N ASN A 239 -5.23 34.14 -9.93
CA ASN A 239 -3.85 33.98 -10.38
C ASN A 239 -3.37 32.54 -10.18
N THR A 240 -3.28 31.79 -11.27
CA THR A 240 -2.78 30.42 -11.29
C THR A 240 -1.27 30.44 -11.38
N MET A 241 -0.62 30.09 -10.27
CA MET A 241 0.82 29.89 -10.19
C MET A 241 1.11 28.43 -10.54
N MET A 242 2.02 28.21 -11.49
CA MET A 242 2.45 26.92 -12.06
C MET A 242 1.32 26.09 -12.70
N VAL A 243 0.80 26.57 -13.83
CA VAL A 243 -0.03 25.75 -14.72
C VAL A 243 0.88 24.88 -15.57
N MET A 244 0.93 23.58 -15.27
CA MET A 244 0.90 22.62 -16.37
C MET A 244 -0.53 22.08 -16.43
N ARG A 245 -1.22 22.57 -17.48
CA ARG A 245 -2.55 22.23 -17.97
C ARG A 245 -3.61 21.88 -16.88
N ARG A 246 -4.55 22.82 -16.68
CA ARG A 246 -5.87 22.52 -16.11
C ARG A 246 -6.39 21.21 -16.71
N TYR A 247 -6.84 20.27 -15.86
CA TYR A 247 -7.60 19.10 -16.30
C TYR A 247 -8.65 19.52 -17.35
N ASP A 248 -8.39 19.14 -18.61
CA ASP A 248 -9.32 19.25 -19.71
C ASP A 248 -9.75 17.83 -20.05
N GLY A 249 -10.87 17.41 -19.46
CA GLY A 249 -11.48 16.11 -19.70
C GLY A 249 -11.90 15.84 -21.15
N SER A 250 -11.68 16.78 -22.08
CA SER A 250 -11.97 16.62 -23.51
C SER A 250 -10.78 16.22 -24.38
N THR A 251 -9.53 16.30 -23.89
CA THR A 251 -8.32 16.10 -24.71
C THR A 251 -7.48 14.87 -24.39
N ILE A 252 -7.88 14.04 -23.42
CA ILE A 252 -7.26 12.75 -23.13
C ILE A 252 -8.36 11.68 -23.15
N ALA A 253 -8.13 10.60 -23.91
CA ALA A 253 -9.14 9.58 -24.19
C ALA A 253 -9.72 8.98 -22.89
N SER A 254 -11.01 9.28 -22.66
CA SER A 254 -12.01 8.47 -21.93
C SER A 254 -11.52 7.55 -20.81
N THR A 255 -11.29 8.10 -19.61
CA THR A 255 -11.45 7.37 -18.33
C THR A 255 -11.79 8.35 -17.19
N GLY A 256 -12.97 8.97 -17.26
CA GLY A 256 -13.60 9.67 -16.13
C GLY A 256 -12.91 10.94 -15.61
N ALA A 257 -13.68 11.74 -14.86
CA ALA A 257 -13.10 12.74 -13.96
C ALA A 257 -12.22 12.04 -12.91
N PRO A 258 -11.11 12.64 -12.45
CA PRO A 258 -10.37 12.06 -11.34
C PRO A 258 -11.31 11.93 -10.13
N GLN A 259 -11.53 10.69 -9.69
CA GLN A 259 -12.30 10.38 -8.49
C GLN A 259 -11.32 10.27 -7.33
N TYR A 260 -11.47 11.14 -6.33
CA TYR A 260 -10.60 11.22 -5.16
C TYR A 260 -11.24 10.50 -3.98
N TYR A 261 -10.57 10.49 -2.81
CA TYR A 261 -11.07 9.94 -1.54
C TYR A 261 -12.62 9.85 -1.44
N TYR A 262 -13.14 8.62 -1.32
CA TYR A 262 -14.58 8.30 -1.29
C TYR A 262 -15.45 8.77 -2.48
N GLY A 263 -14.85 9.10 -3.62
CA GLY A 263 -15.54 9.59 -4.82
C GLY A 263 -15.94 11.07 -4.74
N GLU A 264 -15.30 11.85 -3.86
CA GLU A 264 -15.67 13.24 -3.60
C GLU A 264 -14.94 14.28 -4.49
N THR A 265 -15.57 15.44 -4.67
CA THR A 265 -14.99 16.58 -5.41
C THR A 265 -14.32 17.53 -4.42
N TYR A 266 -13.00 17.63 -4.46
CA TYR A 266 -12.25 18.59 -3.66
C TYR A 266 -12.39 20.03 -4.22
N PRO A 267 -12.29 21.06 -3.38
CA PRO A 267 -12.15 22.43 -3.88
C PRO A 267 -10.86 22.55 -4.69
N GLY A 268 -10.89 23.16 -5.88
CA GLY A 268 -9.78 23.10 -6.86
C GLY A 268 -8.43 23.68 -6.41
N ASN A 269 -8.33 24.34 -5.26
CA ASN A 269 -7.06 24.72 -4.62
C ASN A 269 -6.38 23.58 -3.85
N TYR A 270 -7.06 22.45 -3.65
CA TYR A 270 -6.52 21.25 -3.02
C TYR A 270 -5.91 20.26 -4.04
N ASP A 271 -6.19 20.42 -5.33
CA ASP A 271 -5.81 19.46 -6.40
C ASP A 271 -4.54 19.85 -7.19
N GLN A 272 -4.00 21.06 -6.99
CA GLN A 272 -2.99 21.65 -7.89
C GLN A 272 -1.61 20.96 -7.88
N GLN A 273 -1.22 20.30 -6.79
CA GLN A 273 0.05 19.57 -6.73
C GLN A 273 0.06 18.34 -7.64
N LEU A 274 -1.11 17.75 -7.87
CA LEU A 274 -1.27 16.54 -8.65
C LEU A 274 -0.87 16.74 -10.11
N GLU A 275 -1.28 17.87 -10.70
CA GLU A 275 -0.94 18.23 -12.08
C GLU A 275 0.58 18.34 -12.24
N ILE A 276 1.27 18.91 -11.25
CA ILE A 276 2.73 19.07 -11.28
C ILE A 276 3.43 17.72 -11.18
N TYR A 277 2.90 16.79 -10.38
CA TYR A 277 3.41 15.41 -10.33
C TYR A 277 3.20 14.65 -11.64
N GLN A 278 2.37 15.08 -12.58
CA GLN A 278 2.27 14.43 -13.90
C GLN A 278 3.42 14.82 -14.82
N ASP A 279 3.87 16.07 -14.71
CA ASP A 279 4.80 16.64 -15.67
C ASP A 279 6.24 16.71 -15.16
N CYS A 280 6.48 16.55 -13.85
CA CYS A 280 7.82 16.65 -13.28
C CYS A 280 8.13 15.58 -12.22
N ASP A 281 9.42 15.27 -12.11
CA ASP A 281 10.00 14.33 -11.15
C ASP A 281 10.66 15.08 -10.01
N LEU A 282 9.94 16.05 -9.43
CA LEU A 282 10.42 16.92 -8.36
C LEU A 282 9.60 16.68 -7.09
N SER A 283 10.27 16.58 -5.94
CA SER A 283 9.58 16.53 -4.65
C SER A 283 9.15 17.95 -4.28
N ILE A 284 7.84 18.15 -4.10
CA ILE A 284 7.22 19.48 -3.91
C ILE A 284 6.27 19.48 -2.72
N ARG A 285 6.08 20.65 -2.12
CA ARG A 285 5.06 20.89 -1.10
C ARG A 285 4.22 22.13 -1.40
N ARG A 286 3.11 22.23 -0.67
CA ARG A 286 2.35 23.47 -0.52
C ARG A 286 2.87 24.22 0.70
N PRO A 287 3.38 25.44 0.55
CA PRO A 287 3.72 26.27 1.70
C PRO A 287 2.45 26.58 2.50
N LEU A 288 2.58 26.61 3.82
CA LEU A 288 1.51 26.98 4.73
C LEU A 288 1.45 28.51 4.90
N GLN A 289 0.24 29.03 5.09
CA GLN A 289 0.01 30.42 5.50
C GLN A 289 0.17 30.55 7.02
N ALA A 290 0.18 31.79 7.52
CA ALA A 290 0.24 32.09 8.96
C ALA A 290 -0.91 31.49 9.78
N ASN A 291 -1.98 31.03 9.14
CA ASN A 291 -3.13 30.36 9.79
C ASN A 291 -3.06 28.82 9.69
N GLY A 292 -1.96 28.24 9.22
CA GLY A 292 -1.78 26.78 9.10
C GLY A 292 -2.46 26.16 7.89
N LEU A 293 -3.22 26.92 7.11
CA LEU A 293 -3.87 26.45 5.89
C LEU A 293 -2.90 26.49 4.69
N PRO A 294 -3.09 25.64 3.67
CA PRO A 294 -2.29 25.69 2.46
C PRO A 294 -2.40 27.06 1.75
N ALA A 295 -1.30 27.54 1.18
CA ALA A 295 -1.28 28.81 0.46
C ALA A 295 -2.31 28.88 -0.67
N ALA A 296 -3.11 29.95 -0.65
CA ALA A 296 -4.06 30.27 -1.72
C ALA A 296 -3.33 30.54 -3.06
N GLY A 297 -3.83 29.98 -4.15
CA GLY A 297 -3.35 30.28 -5.52
C GLY A 297 -2.37 29.26 -6.12
N GLY A 298 -2.22 28.06 -5.53
CA GLY A 298 -1.45 26.97 -6.14
C GLY A 298 0.05 27.14 -6.11
N GLN A 299 0.54 28.00 -5.22
CA GLN A 299 1.97 28.14 -5.00
C GLN A 299 2.53 26.81 -4.47
N VAL A 300 3.63 26.37 -5.05
CA VAL A 300 4.37 25.19 -4.61
C VAL A 300 5.83 25.56 -4.39
N ALA A 301 6.51 24.77 -3.57
CA ALA A 301 7.93 24.90 -3.29
C ALA A 301 8.60 23.53 -3.43
N ALA A 302 9.83 23.48 -3.95
CA ALA A 302 10.64 22.28 -3.94
C ALA A 302 11.06 21.95 -2.51
N ASN A 303 10.92 20.68 -2.14
CA ASN A 303 11.23 20.20 -0.80
C ASN A 303 12.73 20.17 -0.53
N SER A 304 13.07 20.39 0.74
CA SER A 304 14.31 19.97 1.36
C SER A 304 14.08 18.70 2.21
N LEU A 305 15.15 18.05 2.68
CA LEU A 305 15.02 16.91 3.58
C LEU A 305 14.34 17.28 4.91
N SER A 306 14.58 18.50 5.42
CA SER A 306 13.91 18.98 6.63
C SER A 306 12.43 19.25 6.42
N ASP A 307 12.03 19.72 5.23
CA ASP A 307 10.60 19.89 4.92
C ASP A 307 9.87 18.53 4.89
N LEU A 308 10.52 17.51 4.35
CA LEU A 308 9.98 16.15 4.20
C LEU A 308 9.85 15.37 5.51
N ALA A 309 10.49 15.84 6.59
CA ALA A 309 10.29 15.30 7.92
C ALA A 309 8.81 15.44 8.34
N MET A 310 8.11 16.48 7.87
CA MET A 310 6.69 16.71 8.11
C MET A 310 5.82 15.96 7.06
N PRO A 311 4.89 15.09 7.50
CA PRO A 311 3.99 14.32 6.63
C PRO A 311 3.23 15.12 5.57
N HIS A 312 2.76 16.34 5.86
CA HIS A 312 1.98 17.15 4.91
C HIS A 312 2.76 17.60 3.66
N ASN A 313 4.09 17.47 3.67
CA ASN A 313 4.96 17.87 2.57
C ASN A 313 5.35 16.70 1.64
N ARG A 314 4.93 15.47 1.97
CA ARG A 314 5.35 14.24 1.30
C ARG A 314 4.45 13.91 0.12
N PHE A 315 4.93 13.03 -0.76
CA PHE A 315 4.16 12.58 -1.91
C PHE A 315 2.79 12.00 -1.51
N ALA A 316 1.75 12.43 -2.23
CA ALA A 316 0.36 12.00 -2.09
C ALA A 316 -0.29 12.15 -0.70
N HIS A 317 0.37 12.84 0.23
CA HIS A 317 -0.23 13.18 1.51
C HIS A 317 -1.10 14.43 1.37
N VAL A 318 -2.33 14.35 1.86
CA VAL A 318 -3.34 15.39 1.77
C VAL A 318 -3.94 15.68 3.13
N ARG A 319 -4.45 16.91 3.29
CA ARG A 319 -5.28 17.29 4.43
C ARG A 319 -6.70 17.52 3.94
N ILE A 320 -7.66 16.84 4.54
CA ILE A 320 -9.07 16.99 4.20
C ILE A 320 -9.59 18.26 4.88
N PRO A 321 -10.28 19.16 4.17
CA PRO A 321 -10.90 20.33 4.78
C PRO A 321 -12.12 19.94 5.63
N GLY A 322 -12.29 20.61 6.77
CA GLY A 322 -13.48 20.50 7.61
C GLY A 322 -14.79 20.77 6.85
N GLY A 323 -15.87 20.12 7.25
CA GLY A 323 -17.17 20.25 6.57
C GLY A 323 -17.24 19.56 5.20
N THR A 324 -16.21 18.80 4.80
CA THR A 324 -16.18 18.02 3.54
C THR A 324 -16.01 16.53 3.84
N GLY A 325 -16.78 15.68 3.17
CA GLY A 325 -16.67 14.22 3.25
C GLY A 325 -16.65 13.61 4.62
N VAL A 326 -15.59 12.84 4.91
CA VAL A 326 -15.35 12.26 6.24
C VAL A 326 -15.21 13.32 7.33
N MET A 327 -14.87 14.55 7.00
CA MET A 327 -14.85 15.67 7.93
C MET A 327 -16.13 16.52 7.92
N SER A 328 -17.22 16.08 7.29
CA SER A 328 -18.47 16.84 7.13
C SER A 328 -19.09 17.37 8.43
N SER A 329 -18.83 16.71 9.56
CA SER A 329 -19.29 17.14 10.89
C SER A 329 -18.19 17.76 11.79
N ILE A 330 -16.99 18.02 11.25
CA ILE A 330 -15.84 18.53 11.99
C ILE A 330 -15.42 19.88 11.38
N GLY A 331 -15.61 20.96 12.13
CA GLY A 331 -15.21 22.31 11.73
C GLY A 331 -15.76 22.77 10.38
N THR A 332 -15.06 23.69 9.75
CA THR A 332 -15.30 24.17 8.38
C THR A 332 -13.99 24.17 7.59
N ALA A 333 -14.07 24.26 6.26
CA ALA A 333 -12.93 24.23 5.35
C ALA A 333 -11.89 25.36 5.56
N THR A 334 -12.21 26.34 6.41
CA THR A 334 -11.35 27.49 6.75
C THR A 334 -10.92 27.50 8.22
N THR A 335 -11.44 26.58 9.03
CA THR A 335 -11.20 26.54 10.48
C THR A 335 -10.44 25.29 10.92
N MET A 336 -10.64 24.17 10.22
CA MET A 336 -10.04 22.89 10.59
C MET A 336 -9.71 22.05 9.36
N THR A 337 -8.69 21.21 9.48
CA THR A 337 -8.39 20.14 8.51
C THR A 337 -8.00 18.86 9.23
N SER A 338 -8.02 17.72 8.54
CA SER A 338 -7.45 16.49 9.10
C SER A 338 -5.96 16.66 9.33
N MET A 339 -5.39 15.80 10.17
CA MET A 339 -3.95 15.51 10.06
C MET A 339 -3.65 14.95 8.66
N PRO A 340 -2.38 15.00 8.20
CA PRO A 340 -2.03 14.51 6.88
C PRO A 340 -2.31 13.01 6.76
N ILE A 341 -3.09 12.65 5.74
CA ILE A 341 -3.47 11.29 5.39
C ILE A 341 -3.07 10.98 3.96
N LEU A 342 -3.02 9.70 3.58
CA LEU A 342 -2.74 9.29 2.20
C LEU A 342 -4.01 9.41 1.35
N ASP A 343 -3.88 9.98 0.15
CA ASP A 343 -5.00 10.09 -0.80
C ASP A 343 -5.28 8.74 -1.49
N LEU A 344 -6.11 7.94 -0.83
CA LEU A 344 -6.54 6.63 -1.31
C LEU A 344 -7.72 6.76 -2.28
N ALA A 345 -7.77 5.86 -3.25
CA ALA A 345 -8.89 5.70 -4.15
C ALA A 345 -10.16 5.26 -3.40
N GLY A 346 -11.31 5.66 -3.95
CA GLY A 346 -12.60 5.22 -3.44
C GLY A 346 -12.82 3.71 -3.62
N PRO A 347 -13.84 3.14 -2.97
CA PRO A 347 -14.11 1.69 -2.98
C PRO A 347 -14.37 1.13 -4.38
N ALA A 348 -14.77 1.98 -5.33
CA ALA A 348 -15.05 1.58 -6.72
C ALA A 348 -13.85 0.98 -7.47
N SER A 349 -12.61 1.22 -7.02
CA SER A 349 -11.43 0.60 -7.62
C SER A 349 -11.21 -0.86 -7.20
N ILE A 350 -12.07 -1.41 -6.33
CA ILE A 350 -12.18 -2.85 -6.11
C ILE A 350 -13.68 -3.21 -6.17
N PRO A 351 -14.16 -3.81 -7.27
CA PRO A 351 -15.57 -4.20 -7.42
C PRO A 351 -16.09 -5.07 -6.27
N TYR A 352 -15.23 -5.83 -5.59
CA TYR A 352 -15.61 -6.56 -4.39
C TYR A 352 -16.03 -5.65 -3.22
N LEU A 353 -15.26 -4.61 -2.89
CA LEU A 353 -15.54 -3.72 -1.76
C LEU A 353 -16.86 -2.95 -1.94
N THR A 354 -17.25 -2.67 -3.19
CA THR A 354 -18.56 -2.06 -3.49
C THR A 354 -19.72 -3.03 -3.34
N ASN A 355 -19.56 -4.29 -3.71
CA ASN A 355 -20.63 -5.29 -3.74
C ASN A 355 -20.79 -6.06 -2.42
N ASN A 356 -19.73 -6.17 -1.61
CA ASN A 356 -19.71 -6.86 -0.32
C ASN A 356 -19.57 -5.91 0.86
N ALA A 357 -20.02 -4.66 0.69
CA ALA A 357 -20.11 -3.68 1.77
C ALA A 357 -20.80 -4.27 3.01
N ALA A 358 -21.76 -5.21 2.86
CA ALA A 358 -22.46 -5.89 3.95
C ALA A 358 -21.57 -6.77 4.87
N LEU A 359 -20.53 -7.44 4.34
CA LEU A 359 -19.52 -8.17 5.13
C LEU A 359 -18.69 -7.20 5.99
N LEU A 360 -18.58 -5.95 5.54
CA LEU A 360 -17.89 -4.84 6.21
C LEU A 360 -18.87 -3.94 7.01
N SER A 361 -20.21 -4.10 6.86
CA SER A 361 -21.24 -3.16 7.35
C SER A 361 -21.63 -3.34 8.81
N GLY A 362 -21.18 -4.41 9.48
CA GLY A 362 -21.37 -4.60 10.92
C GLY A 362 -20.25 -3.98 11.77
N ARG A 363 -19.25 -3.39 11.12
CA ARG A 363 -17.96 -3.02 11.69
C ARG A 363 -17.64 -1.60 11.22
N THR A 364 -18.03 -0.63 12.03
CA THR A 364 -18.07 0.83 11.75
C THR A 364 -17.02 1.30 10.75
N THR A 365 -17.41 1.71 9.53
CA THR A 365 -16.75 2.68 8.61
C THR A 365 -15.22 2.68 8.46
N ILE A 366 -14.53 1.64 8.93
CA ILE A 366 -13.08 1.66 9.12
C ILE A 366 -12.38 1.77 7.78
N GLU A 367 -12.79 1.02 6.76
CA GLU A 367 -12.09 1.07 5.47
C GLU A 367 -13.07 0.88 4.32
N THR A 368 -13.86 1.91 4.03
CA THR A 368 -14.56 2.00 2.74
C THR A 368 -13.63 2.46 1.62
N THR A 369 -12.32 2.61 1.85
CA THR A 369 -11.31 2.90 0.82
C THR A 369 -10.83 1.62 0.17
N SER A 370 -10.29 1.71 -1.04
CA SER A 370 -9.76 0.52 -1.73
C SER A 370 -8.33 0.13 -1.35
N GLY A 371 -7.69 0.87 -0.44
CA GLY A 371 -6.26 0.70 -0.10
C GLY A 371 -5.31 1.24 -1.16
N PHE A 372 -5.71 1.22 -2.43
CA PHE A 372 -4.90 1.77 -3.51
C PHE A 372 -4.76 3.28 -3.44
N LEU A 373 -3.57 3.77 -3.81
CA LEU A 373 -3.36 5.19 -4.07
C LEU A 373 -4.28 5.67 -5.20
N SER A 374 -4.78 6.90 -5.10
CA SER A 374 -5.58 7.52 -6.17
C SER A 374 -4.91 7.36 -7.54
N ALA A 375 -5.68 6.93 -8.55
CA ALA A 375 -5.21 6.73 -9.92
C ALA A 375 -4.67 8.01 -10.56
N ALA A 376 -4.86 9.16 -9.93
CA ALA A 376 -4.35 10.43 -10.39
C ALA A 376 -2.84 10.63 -10.14
N TYR A 377 -2.21 9.80 -9.30
CA TYR A 377 -0.77 9.86 -9.02
C TYR A 377 0.10 9.03 -9.97
N SER A 378 -0.49 8.10 -10.72
CA SER A 378 0.20 7.39 -11.81
C SER A 378 0.33 8.26 -13.04
N LEU A 379 1.44 8.11 -13.77
CA LEU A 379 1.74 8.96 -14.92
C LEU A 379 0.76 8.71 -16.07
N ARG A 380 0.34 9.80 -16.73
CA ARG A 380 -0.62 9.79 -17.83
C ARG A 380 -0.08 10.48 -19.08
N GLY A 381 -0.83 10.40 -20.18
CA GLY A 381 -0.49 11.09 -21.43
C GLY A 381 0.80 10.57 -22.05
N SER A 382 1.72 11.47 -22.39
CA SER A 382 2.99 11.11 -23.05
C SER A 382 3.98 10.38 -22.16
N ARG A 383 3.80 10.44 -20.83
CA ARG A 383 4.65 9.78 -19.83
C ARG A 383 4.00 8.53 -19.23
N ALA A 384 2.84 8.12 -19.77
CA ALA A 384 2.08 7.00 -19.24
C ALA A 384 2.93 5.71 -19.25
N GLY A 385 3.06 5.07 -18.09
CA GLY A 385 3.81 3.83 -17.93
C GLY A 385 5.31 3.99 -17.69
N GLU A 386 5.87 5.20 -17.69
CA GLU A 386 7.27 5.42 -17.29
C GLU A 386 7.52 5.02 -15.82
N ASP A 387 6.47 5.09 -15.00
CA ASP A 387 6.46 4.74 -13.58
C ASP A 387 6.21 3.24 -13.33
N VAL A 388 5.84 2.44 -14.33
CA VAL A 388 5.56 1.00 -14.14
C VAL A 388 6.87 0.19 -14.15
N VAL A 389 7.21 -0.40 -13.01
CA VAL A 389 8.42 -1.25 -12.87
C VAL A 389 8.13 -2.74 -13.03
N LEU A 390 6.92 -3.19 -12.72
CA LEU A 390 6.51 -4.58 -12.84
C LEU A 390 5.02 -4.64 -13.20
N SER A 391 4.66 -5.55 -14.10
CA SER A 391 3.28 -5.77 -14.55
C SER A 391 2.82 -7.19 -14.24
N ASN A 392 1.51 -7.41 -14.19
CA ASN A 392 0.87 -8.69 -13.85
C ASN A 392 1.25 -9.19 -12.44
N LEU A 393 1.27 -8.25 -11.51
CA LEU A 393 1.44 -8.53 -10.09
C LEU A 393 0.16 -9.18 -9.53
N THR A 394 0.31 -10.10 -8.59
CA THR A 394 -0.81 -10.69 -7.81
C THR A 394 -0.65 -10.51 -6.30
N ALA A 395 0.54 -10.12 -5.82
CA ALA A 395 0.77 -9.71 -4.44
C ALA A 395 1.95 -8.72 -4.36
N PHE A 396 1.78 -7.67 -3.56
CA PHE A 396 2.82 -6.77 -3.06
C PHE A 396 2.48 -6.54 -1.60
N ASP A 397 3.21 -7.27 -0.76
CA ASP A 397 2.89 -7.49 0.65
C ASP A 397 4.10 -7.05 1.47
N VAL A 398 3.93 -6.01 2.26
CA VAL A 398 4.94 -5.35 3.08
C VAL A 398 4.65 -5.67 4.54
N LYS A 399 5.62 -6.22 5.25
CA LYS A 399 5.46 -6.62 6.65
C LYS A 399 6.58 -6.09 7.50
N ILE A 400 6.27 -5.76 8.74
CA ILE A 400 7.25 -5.35 9.74
C ILE A 400 7.49 -6.51 10.70
N PHE A 401 8.75 -6.68 11.11
CA PHE A 401 9.08 -7.63 12.17
C PHE A 401 8.64 -7.08 13.53
N ASP A 402 7.61 -7.69 14.10
CA ASP A 402 7.18 -7.47 15.47
C ASP A 402 7.81 -8.53 16.39
N PRO A 403 8.71 -8.15 17.32
CA PRO A 403 9.35 -9.09 18.24
C PRO A 403 8.39 -9.69 19.28
N GLU A 404 7.24 -9.08 19.51
CA GLU A 404 6.26 -9.49 20.53
C GLU A 404 5.07 -10.22 19.93
N ALA A 405 4.89 -10.17 18.60
CA ALA A 405 3.84 -10.89 17.90
C ALA A 405 3.86 -12.39 18.22
N PRO A 406 2.72 -13.00 18.56
CA PRO A 406 2.66 -14.39 19.01
C PRO A 406 2.75 -15.35 17.81
N VAL A 407 3.56 -16.40 17.97
CA VAL A 407 3.60 -17.54 17.07
C VAL A 407 2.92 -18.70 17.78
N LEU A 408 1.79 -19.14 17.24
CA LEU A 408 0.96 -20.18 17.79
C LEU A 408 1.33 -21.52 17.17
N ILE A 409 1.39 -22.56 18.00
CA ILE A 409 1.64 -23.93 17.55
C ILE A 409 0.46 -24.78 17.97
N HIS A 410 -0.03 -25.62 17.06
CA HIS A 410 -1.09 -26.58 17.37
C HIS A 410 -0.54 -27.64 18.33
N SER A 411 -1.20 -27.85 19.46
CA SER A 411 -0.71 -28.77 20.50
C SER A 411 -1.15 -30.23 20.30
N GLY A 412 -1.86 -30.54 19.20
CA GLY A 412 -2.35 -31.89 18.93
C GLY A 412 -3.42 -32.38 19.91
N PRO A 413 -3.96 -33.60 19.69
CA PRO A 413 -4.91 -34.23 20.61
C PRO A 413 -4.30 -34.63 21.97
N ASP A 414 -2.98 -34.71 22.05
CA ASP A 414 -2.24 -35.07 23.28
C ASP A 414 -1.81 -33.84 24.10
N GLY A 415 -2.04 -32.63 23.58
CA GLY A 415 -1.80 -31.37 24.28
C GLY A 415 -0.32 -31.00 24.41
N ILE A 416 0.58 -31.64 23.65
CA ILE A 416 2.02 -31.38 23.66
C ILE A 416 2.46 -31.05 22.23
N PRO A 417 2.91 -29.81 21.93
CA PRO A 417 3.41 -29.47 20.60
C PRO A 417 4.64 -30.30 20.18
N GLY A 418 4.63 -30.80 18.95
CA GLY A 418 5.76 -31.48 18.32
C GLY A 418 6.06 -32.88 18.86
N TYR A 419 5.09 -33.52 19.52
CA TYR A 419 5.20 -34.88 20.07
C TYR A 419 4.19 -35.84 19.42
N SER A 420 4.54 -36.41 18.27
CA SER A 420 3.71 -37.46 17.66
C SER A 420 3.86 -38.80 18.39
N ASN A 421 2.91 -39.16 19.25
CA ASN A 421 2.77 -40.53 19.78
C ASN A 421 1.82 -41.42 18.93
N THR A 422 1.14 -40.83 17.96
CA THR A 422 0.23 -41.50 17.02
C THR A 422 0.51 -41.06 15.60
N ALA A 423 0.41 -42.02 14.67
CA ALA A 423 0.78 -41.93 13.26
C ALA A 423 -0.07 -40.96 12.39
N ALA A 424 -0.57 -39.84 12.95
CA ALA A 424 -1.09 -38.74 12.16
C ALA A 424 0.07 -38.21 11.32
N SER A 425 0.00 -38.48 10.03
CA SER A 425 1.07 -38.17 9.09
C SER A 425 1.02 -36.68 8.77
N TYR A 426 2.19 -36.06 8.57
CA TYR A 426 2.36 -34.67 8.16
C TYR A 426 1.19 -34.15 7.29
N GLY A 427 0.46 -33.16 7.79
CA GLY A 427 -0.62 -32.50 7.05
C GLY A 427 -2.01 -33.13 7.16
N GLU A 428 -2.22 -34.12 8.03
CA GLU A 428 -3.56 -34.59 8.40
C GLU A 428 -4.24 -33.64 9.41
N LEU A 429 -5.58 -33.57 9.36
CA LEU A 429 -6.40 -32.75 10.25
C LEU A 429 -6.17 -33.20 11.71
N GLY A 430 -5.68 -32.30 12.56
CA GLY A 430 -5.32 -32.61 13.95
C GLY A 430 -3.88 -33.08 14.17
N SER A 431 -2.98 -32.87 13.21
CA SER A 431 -1.52 -32.96 13.45
C SER A 431 -1.01 -31.73 14.22
N ASP A 432 -0.03 -31.95 15.09
CA ASP A 432 0.65 -30.97 15.95
C ASP A 432 1.78 -30.21 15.23
N ASP A 433 1.84 -30.32 13.90
CA ASP A 433 2.86 -29.74 13.02
C ASP A 433 2.47 -28.36 12.46
N VAL A 434 1.32 -27.81 12.87
CA VAL A 434 0.82 -26.54 12.35
C VAL A 434 1.31 -25.38 13.20
N VAL A 435 2.04 -24.46 12.57
CA VAL A 435 2.47 -23.18 13.13
C VAL A 435 1.68 -22.06 12.46
N LEU A 436 1.16 -21.13 13.25
CA LEU A 436 0.40 -19.96 12.80
C LEU A 436 1.04 -18.68 13.32
N THR A 437 1.17 -17.73 12.42
CA THR A 437 1.57 -16.34 12.67
C THR A 437 0.39 -15.40 12.44
N PRO A 438 0.45 -14.13 12.89
CA PRO A 438 -0.68 -13.22 12.77
C PRO A 438 -1.20 -12.98 11.35
N SER A 439 -0.31 -13.07 10.35
CA SER A 439 -0.67 -12.94 8.93
C SER A 439 -1.29 -14.21 8.34
N ASP A 440 -1.29 -15.34 9.07
CA ASP A 440 -1.89 -16.58 8.58
C ASP A 440 -3.41 -16.58 8.78
N PRO A 441 -4.20 -16.93 7.75
CA PRO A 441 -5.66 -16.85 7.82
C PRO A 441 -6.33 -17.64 8.97
N GLY A 442 -5.69 -18.71 9.44
CA GLY A 442 -6.18 -19.53 10.56
C GLY A 442 -5.95 -18.91 11.95
N PHE A 443 -5.19 -17.82 12.05
CA PHE A 443 -4.73 -17.23 13.30
C PHE A 443 -5.86 -16.78 14.22
N PHE A 444 -6.92 -16.20 13.67
CA PHE A 444 -8.06 -15.75 14.47
C PHE A 444 -8.85 -16.90 15.09
N THR A 445 -9.08 -17.96 14.34
CA THR A 445 -9.73 -19.16 14.86
C THR A 445 -8.91 -19.74 16.02
N ALA A 446 -7.57 -19.72 15.90
CA ALA A 446 -6.66 -20.15 16.95
C ALA A 446 -6.77 -19.27 18.22
N ILE A 447 -6.81 -17.94 18.08
CA ILE A 447 -6.92 -17.02 19.22
C ILE A 447 -8.30 -17.06 19.88
N ARG A 448 -9.37 -17.20 19.10
CA ARG A 448 -10.75 -17.16 19.61
C ARG A 448 -11.06 -18.33 20.54
N GLY A 449 -10.44 -19.49 20.30
CA GLY A 449 -10.74 -20.73 21.02
C GLY A 449 -12.15 -21.25 20.68
N THR A 450 -12.29 -22.53 20.39
CA THR A 450 -13.53 -23.12 19.88
C THR A 450 -14.61 -23.40 20.95
N SER A 451 -14.93 -22.45 21.85
CA SER A 451 -16.30 -22.35 22.39
C SER A 451 -16.61 -21.01 23.06
N PRO A 452 -17.81 -20.42 22.85
CA PRO A 452 -18.34 -19.29 23.63
C PRO A 452 -18.56 -19.56 25.13
N ALA A 453 -18.22 -20.76 25.63
CA ALA A 453 -18.67 -21.25 26.93
C ALA A 453 -17.56 -21.80 27.86
N ALA A 454 -16.29 -21.79 27.46
CA ALA A 454 -15.19 -22.20 28.32
C ALA A 454 -14.31 -21.01 28.70
N SER A 455 -14.54 -20.47 29.89
CA SER A 455 -13.64 -19.54 30.56
C SER A 455 -12.38 -20.27 31.05
N GLY A 456 -11.46 -20.55 30.13
CA GLY A 456 -10.14 -21.11 30.41
C GLY A 456 -9.25 -21.08 29.17
N ALA A 457 -7.99 -20.69 29.34
CA ALA A 457 -6.98 -20.78 28.29
C ALA A 457 -6.91 -22.21 27.74
N PHE A 458 -6.79 -22.34 26.41
CA PHE A 458 -6.41 -23.56 25.67
C PHE A 458 -6.79 -24.88 26.36
N SER A 459 -8.03 -25.33 26.19
CA SER A 459 -8.46 -26.63 26.70
C SER A 459 -7.71 -27.76 25.98
N ALA A 460 -6.82 -28.47 26.69
CA ALA A 460 -6.05 -29.62 26.19
C ALA A 460 -6.91 -30.80 25.67
N THR A 461 -8.23 -30.72 25.83
CA THR A 461 -9.21 -31.69 25.29
C THR A 461 -9.86 -31.24 23.98
N SER A 462 -9.57 -30.02 23.49
CA SER A 462 -10.05 -29.55 22.19
C SER A 462 -9.07 -29.97 21.09
N PRO A 463 -9.53 -30.62 20.00
CA PRO A 463 -8.70 -30.91 18.83
C PRO A 463 -8.20 -29.64 18.09
N TRP A 464 -8.61 -28.45 18.55
CA TRP A 464 -8.21 -27.13 18.05
C TRP A 464 -7.45 -26.32 19.10
N SER A 465 -6.73 -26.97 20.01
CA SER A 465 -5.89 -26.30 21.00
C SER A 465 -4.59 -25.80 20.36
N PHE A 466 -4.34 -24.52 20.51
CA PHE A 466 -3.07 -23.88 20.16
C PHE A 466 -2.37 -23.49 21.44
N VAL A 467 -1.05 -23.34 21.42
CA VAL A 467 -0.30 -22.76 22.51
C VAL A 467 0.70 -21.76 21.95
N LEU A 468 1.13 -20.81 22.80
CA LEU A 468 2.20 -19.89 22.43
C LEU A 468 3.51 -20.68 22.33
N GLY A 469 4.07 -20.79 21.13
CA GLY A 469 5.34 -21.44 20.89
C GLY A 469 6.52 -20.49 21.06
N SER A 470 6.40 -19.30 20.49
CA SER A 470 7.41 -18.25 20.52
C SER A 470 6.80 -16.89 20.22
N ASN A 471 7.58 -15.83 20.40
CA ASN A 471 7.23 -14.48 19.95
C ASN A 471 8.22 -14.06 18.86
N GLY A 472 7.76 -13.23 17.93
CA GLY A 472 8.55 -12.74 16.80
C GLY A 472 8.02 -13.23 15.46
N ALA A 473 7.33 -12.35 14.73
CA ALA A 473 6.82 -12.64 13.40
C ALA A 473 6.87 -11.38 12.51
N PHE A 474 6.91 -11.59 11.20
CA PHE A 474 6.58 -10.53 10.25
C PHE A 474 5.06 -10.41 10.20
N VAL A 475 4.55 -9.22 10.49
CA VAL A 475 3.12 -8.93 10.59
C VAL A 475 2.76 -7.72 9.76
N ASP A 476 1.52 -7.72 9.29
CA ASP A 476 0.82 -6.54 8.80
C ASP A 476 0.62 -5.60 10.00
N LEU A 477 0.67 -4.29 9.76
CA LEU A 477 0.33 -3.31 10.78
C LEU A 477 -1.11 -3.52 11.22
N ASP A 478 -1.39 -3.37 12.51
CA ASP A 478 -2.77 -3.45 12.99
C ASP A 478 -3.49 -4.77 12.67
N TYR A 479 -2.76 -5.88 12.60
CA TYR A 479 -3.33 -7.20 12.28
C TYR A 479 -4.53 -7.62 13.16
N VAL A 480 -4.76 -6.96 14.31
CA VAL A 480 -5.92 -7.16 15.18
C VAL A 480 -7.19 -6.51 14.62
N TYR A 481 -7.10 -5.28 14.10
CA TYR A 481 -8.25 -4.51 13.66
C TYR A 481 -8.43 -4.44 12.13
N LYS A 482 -7.47 -4.91 11.33
CA LYS A 482 -7.59 -5.04 9.86
C LYS A 482 -8.99 -5.48 9.40
N ALA A 483 -9.59 -4.71 8.49
CA ALA A 483 -10.98 -4.91 8.07
C ALA A 483 -11.19 -6.27 7.41
N ALA A 484 -10.25 -6.68 6.56
CA ALA A 484 -10.20 -7.98 5.92
C ALA A 484 -9.02 -8.84 6.41
N GLY A 485 -8.53 -8.52 7.63
CA GLY A 485 -7.56 -9.34 8.36
C GLY A 485 -8.21 -10.51 9.07
N THR A 486 -7.39 -11.27 9.78
CA THR A 486 -7.80 -12.54 10.37
C THR A 486 -8.60 -12.30 11.64
N VAL A 487 -8.09 -11.44 12.55
CA VAL A 487 -8.58 -11.30 13.92
C VAL A 487 -9.89 -10.53 14.03
N GLN A 488 -10.09 -9.57 13.14
CA GLN A 488 -11.33 -8.83 12.99
C GLN A 488 -11.99 -8.36 14.30
N ALA A 489 -11.21 -7.87 15.27
CA ALA A 489 -11.76 -7.45 16.54
C ALA A 489 -12.87 -6.41 16.29
N SER A 490 -14.08 -6.73 16.72
CA SER A 490 -15.21 -5.79 16.73
C SER A 490 -15.06 -4.84 17.92
N SER A 491 -15.81 -3.73 17.90
CA SER A 491 -16.04 -2.92 19.10
C SER A 491 -16.61 -3.83 20.19
N GLY A 492 -15.77 -4.26 21.14
CA GLY A 492 -16.17 -5.15 22.23
C GLY A 492 -15.45 -6.50 22.32
N ALA A 493 -14.33 -6.70 21.64
CA ALA A 493 -13.57 -7.95 21.73
C ALA A 493 -12.90 -8.15 23.12
N GLY A 494 -13.69 -8.59 24.09
CA GLY A 494 -13.25 -9.13 25.38
C GLY A 494 -12.98 -10.62 25.28
N THR A 495 -11.91 -11.00 24.59
CA THR A 495 -11.39 -12.38 24.64
C THR A 495 -10.13 -12.37 25.49
N ALA A 496 -10.07 -13.19 26.54
CA ALA A 496 -8.88 -13.27 27.42
C ALA A 496 -7.58 -13.50 26.62
N ASN A 497 -7.66 -14.21 25.49
CA ASN A 497 -6.53 -14.47 24.61
C ASN A 497 -6.08 -13.25 23.80
N LEU A 498 -6.98 -12.33 23.41
CA LEU A 498 -6.57 -11.07 22.75
C LEU A 498 -5.77 -10.21 23.72
N ASN A 499 -6.26 -10.07 24.96
CA ASN A 499 -5.53 -9.36 26.01
C ASN A 499 -4.19 -10.01 26.36
N ALA A 500 -4.08 -11.33 26.25
CA ALA A 500 -2.87 -12.05 26.65
C ALA A 500 -1.80 -12.14 25.56
N TYR A 501 -2.20 -12.11 24.28
CA TYR A 501 -1.29 -12.45 23.17
C TYR A 501 -1.25 -11.40 22.06
N CYS A 502 -2.18 -10.46 21.99
CA CYS A 502 -2.26 -9.48 20.89
C CYS A 502 -1.92 -8.05 21.30
N ASP A 503 -1.54 -7.81 22.55
CA ASP A 503 -0.95 -6.54 22.96
C ASP A 503 0.53 -6.54 22.57
N SER A 504 0.84 -5.97 21.40
CA SER A 504 2.18 -5.90 20.84
C SER A 504 2.39 -4.55 20.15
N HIS A 505 3.64 -4.17 19.94
CA HIS A 505 3.98 -2.84 19.41
C HIS A 505 3.30 -2.49 18.08
N PHE A 506 3.10 -3.46 17.18
CA PHE A 506 2.54 -3.21 15.85
C PHE A 506 1.11 -3.72 15.69
N SER A 507 0.50 -4.28 16.74
CA SER A 507 -0.88 -4.79 16.70
C SER A 507 -1.95 -3.71 16.81
N ASN A 508 -1.59 -2.49 17.23
CA ASN A 508 -2.50 -1.38 17.55
C ASN A 508 -3.58 -1.74 18.60
N TYR A 509 -3.32 -2.75 19.42
CA TYR A 509 -4.21 -3.19 20.49
C TYR A 509 -3.61 -2.89 21.85
N ASP A 510 -4.20 -1.94 22.58
CA ASP A 510 -3.73 -1.52 23.90
C ASP A 510 -4.67 -2.03 25.01
N THR A 511 -4.19 -2.96 25.83
CA THR A 511 -5.00 -3.50 26.93
C THR A 511 -5.18 -2.55 28.11
N SER A 512 -4.35 -1.51 28.20
CA SER A 512 -4.41 -0.51 29.28
C SER A 512 -5.63 0.41 29.15
N ARG A 513 -6.17 0.57 27.94
CA ARG A 513 -7.35 1.40 27.69
C ARG A 513 -8.65 0.75 28.20
N PRO A 514 -9.39 1.41 29.12
CA PRO A 514 -10.61 0.85 29.69
C PRO A 514 -11.76 0.86 28.68
N GLY A 515 -12.56 -0.22 28.65
CA GLY A 515 -13.82 -0.27 27.90
C GLY A 515 -13.95 -1.43 26.91
N SER A 516 -15.16 -1.59 26.36
CA SER A 516 -15.53 -2.60 25.35
C SER A 516 -15.58 -1.99 23.94
N GLY A 517 -14.70 -1.04 23.63
CA GLY A 517 -14.67 -0.29 22.37
C GLY A 517 -13.42 -0.58 21.53
N TRP A 518 -13.08 0.35 20.64
CA TRP A 518 -11.78 0.40 19.97
C TRP A 518 -10.70 0.74 21.00
N ARG A 519 -9.66 -0.09 21.12
CA ARG A 519 -8.58 0.08 22.10
C ARG A 519 -7.28 0.44 21.40
N PHE A 520 -7.33 1.53 20.64
CA PHE A 520 -6.13 2.03 19.97
C PHE A 520 -5.20 2.69 20.99
N PRO A 521 -3.87 2.56 20.86
CA PRO A 521 -2.92 3.31 21.66
C PRO A 521 -3.11 4.82 21.52
N ASP A 522 -2.75 5.57 22.57
CA ASP A 522 -2.78 7.05 22.56
C ASP A 522 -1.96 7.63 21.40
N SER A 523 -0.82 7.01 21.05
CA SER A 523 0.06 7.44 19.96
C SER A 523 -0.64 7.44 18.59
N LEU A 524 -1.49 6.43 18.34
CA LEU A 524 -2.24 6.34 17.09
C LEU A 524 -3.27 7.48 16.98
N GLY A 525 -3.91 7.84 18.09
CA GLY A 525 -4.85 8.97 18.15
C GLY A 525 -4.16 10.32 17.99
N LYS A 526 -3.01 10.52 18.66
CA LYS A 526 -2.18 11.73 18.57
C LYS A 526 -1.60 11.95 17.16
N SER A 527 -1.32 10.87 16.42
CA SER A 527 -0.86 10.97 15.02
C SER A 527 -1.94 11.43 14.03
N GLY A 528 -3.21 11.40 14.42
CA GLY A 528 -4.36 11.62 13.54
C GLY A 528 -4.52 10.57 12.44
N ALA A 529 -3.96 9.37 12.63
CA ALA A 529 -4.17 8.21 11.75
C ALA A 529 -5.62 7.69 11.79
N TYR A 530 -6.37 8.05 12.83
CA TYR A 530 -7.80 7.84 12.90
C TYR A 530 -8.50 9.03 13.55
N VAL A 531 -9.79 9.15 13.28
CA VAL A 531 -10.69 10.02 14.04
C VAL A 531 -11.96 9.24 14.36
N GLN A 532 -12.35 9.24 15.63
CA GLN A 532 -13.55 8.56 16.11
C GLN A 532 -14.68 9.54 16.41
N ARG A 533 -15.92 9.15 16.12
CA ARG A 533 -17.15 9.85 16.53
C ARG A 533 -18.00 8.95 17.44
N SER A 534 -18.94 9.55 18.18
CA SER A 534 -20.02 8.83 18.85
C SER A 534 -20.79 7.96 17.83
N GLY A 535 -20.44 6.67 17.75
CA GLY A 535 -21.01 5.70 16.81
C GLY A 535 -20.00 4.93 15.93
N GLY A 536 -18.71 5.26 15.95
CA GLY A 536 -17.68 4.53 15.19
C GLY A 536 -16.50 5.38 14.70
N LEU A 537 -15.54 4.75 14.02
CA LEU A 537 -14.45 5.45 13.34
C LEU A 537 -14.96 6.19 12.09
N THR A 538 -14.45 7.40 11.87
CA THR A 538 -14.81 8.28 10.75
C THR A 538 -13.90 8.04 9.55
N PHE A 539 -12.61 7.87 9.81
CA PHE A 539 -11.62 7.32 8.90
C PHE A 539 -10.53 6.62 9.71
N TYR A 540 -9.80 5.72 9.05
CA TYR A 540 -8.74 4.91 9.64
C TYR A 540 -7.68 4.62 8.58
N GLN A 541 -6.41 4.96 8.87
CA GLN A 541 -5.27 4.69 8.01
C GLN A 541 -4.03 4.36 8.87
N PRO A 542 -3.86 3.09 9.27
CA PRO A 542 -2.70 2.68 10.04
C PRO A 542 -1.44 2.80 9.16
N ARG A 543 -0.39 3.38 9.73
CA ARG A 543 0.87 3.59 9.01
C ARG A 543 2.04 3.61 9.98
N PHE A 544 3.14 2.96 9.60
CA PHE A 544 4.41 3.18 10.25
C PHE A 544 5.04 4.45 9.68
N ASP A 545 5.38 5.41 10.53
CA ASP A 545 5.96 6.68 10.12
C ASP A 545 7.07 7.07 11.09
N THR A 546 8.24 7.37 10.54
CA THR A 546 9.38 7.89 11.30
C THR A 546 9.17 9.30 11.86
N TRP A 547 8.07 9.97 11.48
CA TRP A 547 7.47 11.19 12.06
C TRP A 547 8.39 12.01 12.98
N ALA A 548 8.79 13.18 12.52
CA ALA A 548 9.61 14.06 13.35
C ALA A 548 8.76 14.85 14.35
N GLN A 549 9.34 15.19 15.51
CA GLN A 549 8.71 16.02 16.54
C GLN A 549 8.47 17.48 16.11
N ASN A 550 8.65 17.81 14.83
CA ASN A 550 8.60 19.17 14.32
C ASN A 550 7.24 19.86 14.50
N TYR A 551 6.16 19.09 14.65
CA TYR A 551 4.83 19.65 14.92
C TYR A 551 4.74 20.32 16.29
N GLU A 552 5.56 19.91 17.27
CA GLU A 552 5.64 20.58 18.58
C GLU A 552 6.41 21.92 18.53
N PHE A 553 6.74 22.42 17.34
CA PHE A 553 7.49 23.66 17.13
C PHE A 553 6.98 24.45 15.91
N ASP A 554 5.86 24.05 15.31
CA ASP A 554 5.42 24.60 14.04
C ASP A 554 4.51 25.83 14.19
N GLY A 555 4.14 26.16 15.44
CA GLY A 555 3.31 27.31 15.78
C GLY A 555 1.85 27.14 15.36
N PHE A 556 1.42 25.91 15.02
CA PHE A 556 0.05 25.58 14.70
C PHE A 556 -0.52 24.63 15.75
N ASN A 557 -1.81 24.76 16.02
CA ASN A 557 -2.48 23.93 17.02
C ASN A 557 -2.97 22.63 16.37
N GLN A 558 -2.46 21.48 16.83
CA GLN A 558 -3.01 20.17 16.52
C GLN A 558 -3.75 19.61 17.74
N GLU A 559 -5.06 19.87 17.80
CA GLU A 559 -5.91 19.52 18.94
C GLU A 559 -6.65 18.20 18.74
N VAL A 560 -7.09 17.61 19.85
CA VAL A 560 -8.03 16.49 19.86
C VAL A 560 -9.34 16.91 19.18
N SER A 561 -9.89 16.03 18.35
CA SER A 561 -11.16 16.23 17.66
C SER A 561 -12.28 16.63 18.63
N PRO A 562 -13.01 17.74 18.39
CA PRO A 562 -14.12 18.19 19.22
C PRO A 562 -15.28 17.19 19.36
N THR A 563 -15.26 16.11 18.56
CA THR A 563 -16.36 15.15 18.40
C THR A 563 -16.01 13.72 18.86
N GLY A 564 -14.81 13.50 19.41
CA GLY A 564 -14.37 12.19 19.90
C GLY A 564 -12.85 12.07 20.03
N GLU A 565 -12.30 10.89 19.71
CA GLU A 565 -10.86 10.63 19.75
C GLU A 565 -10.18 10.92 18.40
N GLY A 566 -8.86 11.12 18.43
CA GLY A 566 -8.04 11.44 17.27
C GLY A 566 -7.71 12.92 17.19
N THR A 567 -6.68 13.25 16.41
CA THR A 567 -6.13 14.61 16.33
C THR A 567 -6.44 15.25 14.99
N ILE A 568 -6.72 16.54 15.00
CA ILE A 568 -7.00 17.34 13.81
C ILE A 568 -6.22 18.66 13.86
N TRP A 569 -6.05 19.28 12.70
CA TRP A 569 -5.37 20.55 12.59
C TRP A 569 -6.36 21.71 12.74
N SER A 570 -6.12 22.61 13.68
CA SER A 570 -6.98 23.76 13.97
C SER A 570 -6.31 25.06 13.56
N THR A 571 -7.09 26.00 13.02
CA THR A 571 -6.61 27.36 12.72
C THR A 571 -6.86 28.34 13.86
N ASN A 572 -7.57 27.90 14.91
CA ASN A 572 -7.88 28.69 16.09
C ASN A 572 -6.81 28.45 17.17
N SER A 573 -5.62 29.02 16.99
CA SER A 573 -4.54 28.93 17.99
C SER A 573 -4.66 30.04 19.02
N THR A 574 -5.01 29.68 20.25
CA THR A 574 -4.57 30.45 21.43
C THR A 574 -3.25 29.87 21.89
N MET A 575 -2.23 30.69 22.15
CA MET A 575 -0.88 30.23 22.55
C MET A 575 -0.84 29.29 23.76
N ALA A 576 -1.92 29.20 24.54
CA ALA A 576 -2.02 28.28 25.67
C ALA A 576 -2.22 26.80 25.26
N ASN A 577 -2.57 26.55 23.99
CA ASN A 577 -2.85 25.23 23.41
C ASN A 577 -2.08 25.08 22.08
N THR A 578 -0.86 25.59 22.01
CA THR A 578 -0.04 25.51 20.80
C THR A 578 1.36 25.16 21.21
N ASP A 579 1.90 24.09 20.65
CA ASP A 579 3.23 23.56 20.95
C ASP A 579 3.41 23.22 22.45
N THR A 580 2.35 22.73 23.12
CA THR A 580 2.36 22.47 24.58
C THR A 580 3.34 21.38 25.01
N GLY A 581 3.76 20.50 24.09
CA GLY A 581 4.80 19.52 24.36
C GLY A 581 6.23 20.09 24.40
N ASN A 582 6.40 21.41 24.28
CA ASN A 582 7.71 22.10 24.32
C ASN A 582 7.61 23.57 24.80
N ASP A 583 6.57 23.95 25.54
CA ASP A 583 6.41 25.34 26.02
C ASP A 583 7.17 25.60 27.34
N GLY A 584 7.75 24.56 27.95
CA GLY A 584 8.50 24.64 29.20
C GLY A 584 7.60 24.83 30.43
N LEU A 585 6.30 24.59 30.30
CA LEU A 585 5.30 24.66 31.35
C LEU A 585 4.67 23.27 31.56
N ASP A 586 4.38 22.93 32.81
CA ASP A 586 3.53 21.77 33.13
C ASP A 586 2.07 22.24 33.08
N VAL A 587 1.43 22.03 31.93
CA VAL A 587 0.04 22.42 31.64
C VAL A 587 -0.92 21.22 31.68
N GLY A 588 -0.39 20.00 31.62
CA GLY A 588 -1.15 18.75 31.63
C GLY A 588 -1.48 18.22 33.02
N GLY A 589 -0.84 18.73 34.09
CA GLY A 589 -0.97 18.19 35.44
C GLY A 589 -0.40 16.77 35.58
N GLY A 590 0.52 16.42 34.67
CA GLY A 590 1.27 15.18 34.61
C GLY A 590 2.43 15.15 35.61
N ILE A 591 3.37 14.23 35.42
CA ILE A 591 4.59 14.15 36.24
C ILE A 591 5.77 14.57 35.36
N GLY A 592 5.84 15.86 35.02
CA GLY A 592 6.94 16.39 34.21
C GLY A 592 6.60 17.72 33.56
N ILE A 593 7.65 18.43 33.16
CA ILE A 593 7.55 19.53 32.19
C ILE A 593 7.76 18.90 30.82
N ASP A 594 6.95 19.27 29.82
CA ASP A 594 7.06 18.84 28.42
C ASP A 594 7.00 17.29 28.29
N ASP A 595 6.05 16.66 28.96
CA ASP A 595 5.91 15.21 28.96
C ASP A 595 5.15 14.67 27.72
N GLU A 596 5.17 13.35 27.51
CA GLU A 596 4.47 12.74 26.37
C GLU A 596 2.95 12.93 26.42
N GLY A 597 2.39 13.19 27.61
CA GLY A 597 0.98 13.53 27.80
C GLY A 597 0.64 14.90 27.20
N GLU A 598 1.56 15.86 27.29
CA GLU A 598 1.41 17.25 26.85
C GLU A 598 1.60 17.46 25.35
N ARG A 599 2.23 16.51 24.65
CA ARG A 599 2.43 16.59 23.19
C ARG A 599 1.12 16.65 22.43
N GLU A 600 1.04 17.53 21.45
CA GLU A 600 -0.09 17.67 20.53
C GLU A 600 -0.16 16.48 19.57
N THR A 601 1.00 16.04 19.09
CA THR A 601 1.10 14.96 18.12
C THR A 601 2.18 13.95 18.50
N SER A 602 2.10 12.78 17.90
CA SER A 602 3.16 11.77 18.00
C SER A 602 3.23 10.96 16.73
N ALA A 603 4.32 10.20 16.58
CA ALA A 603 4.36 9.14 15.60
C ALA A 603 3.20 8.14 15.88
N PRO A 604 2.58 7.54 14.84
CA PRO A 604 1.56 6.51 15.03
C PRO A 604 2.06 5.33 15.87
N TYR A 605 3.30 4.90 15.59
CA TYR A 605 4.03 3.88 16.34
C TYR A 605 5.27 4.51 16.96
N VAL A 606 5.49 4.27 18.25
CA VAL A 606 6.67 4.76 19.00
C VAL A 606 7.80 3.74 19.05
N SER A 607 7.51 2.49 18.67
CA SER A 607 8.51 1.41 18.65
C SER A 607 9.35 1.43 17.37
N PRO A 608 10.65 1.12 17.46
CA PRO A 608 11.52 1.09 16.28
C PRO A 608 11.20 -0.11 15.37
N MET A 609 11.25 0.11 14.06
CA MET A 609 11.16 -0.95 13.06
C MET A 609 12.51 -1.65 12.93
N ARG A 610 12.58 -2.92 13.37
CA ARG A 610 13.81 -3.73 13.36
C ARG A 610 14.14 -4.30 11.99
N ALA A 611 13.12 -4.74 11.27
CA ALA A 611 13.25 -5.28 9.92
C ALA A 611 11.94 -5.10 9.16
N ILE A 612 12.07 -4.99 7.84
CA ILE A 612 10.96 -4.98 6.89
C ILE A 612 11.12 -6.14 5.91
N GLN A 613 10.01 -6.80 5.59
CA GLN A 613 9.92 -7.83 4.57
C GLN A 613 8.97 -7.35 3.48
N ILE A 614 9.36 -7.53 2.22
CA ILE A 614 8.51 -7.21 1.07
C ILE A 614 8.42 -8.43 0.17
N LYS A 615 7.24 -8.98 0.03
CA LYS A 615 6.91 -10.11 -0.82
C LYS A 615 6.30 -9.60 -2.13
N ILE A 616 6.85 -10.05 -3.24
CA ILE A 616 6.38 -9.69 -4.58
C ILE A 616 6.02 -10.97 -5.31
N ARG A 617 4.78 -11.06 -5.80
CA ARG A 617 4.29 -12.18 -6.59
C ARG A 617 3.80 -11.70 -7.95
N ILE A 618 4.19 -12.42 -9.01
CA ILE A 618 3.73 -12.18 -10.38
C ILE A 618 3.16 -13.44 -11.01
N GLU A 619 2.26 -13.22 -11.97
CA GLU A 619 1.65 -14.25 -12.79
C GLU A 619 1.93 -14.00 -14.27
N ASP A 620 2.37 -15.05 -14.99
CA ASP A 620 2.28 -15.01 -16.44
C ASP A 620 0.87 -15.37 -16.91
N GLN A 621 0.20 -14.41 -17.54
CA GLN A 621 -1.18 -14.56 -17.99
C GLN A 621 -1.37 -15.64 -19.06
N SER A 622 -0.30 -16.00 -19.80
CA SER A 622 -0.38 -17.01 -20.87
C SER A 622 -0.27 -18.44 -20.36
N THR A 623 0.60 -18.66 -19.37
CA THR A 623 0.92 -19.99 -18.83
C THR A 623 0.30 -20.24 -17.45
N ARG A 624 -0.26 -19.20 -16.80
CA ARG A 624 -0.78 -19.22 -15.42
C ARG A 624 0.27 -19.66 -14.39
N LEU A 625 1.54 -19.48 -14.72
CA LEU A 625 2.65 -19.75 -13.82
C LEU A 625 2.84 -18.57 -12.87
N LEU A 626 2.95 -18.88 -11.58
CA LEU A 626 3.22 -17.90 -10.52
C LEU A 626 4.68 -17.96 -10.10
N ARG A 627 5.24 -16.80 -9.79
CA ARG A 627 6.54 -16.70 -9.16
C ARG A 627 6.50 -15.67 -8.04
N GLU A 628 7.13 -16.02 -6.94
CA GLU A 628 7.25 -15.15 -5.77
C GLU A 628 8.72 -14.99 -5.40
N LEU A 629 9.06 -13.80 -4.89
CA LEU A 629 10.33 -13.54 -4.24
C LEU A 629 10.13 -12.55 -3.10
N MET A 630 10.91 -12.73 -2.03
CA MET A 630 10.87 -11.89 -0.84
C MET A 630 12.19 -11.11 -0.68
N VAL A 631 12.08 -9.84 -0.32
CA VAL A 631 13.16 -8.99 0.17
C VAL A 631 13.04 -8.90 1.68
N THR A 632 14.15 -9.01 2.40
CA THR A 632 14.21 -8.63 3.81
C THR A 632 15.36 -7.65 3.99
N GLN A 633 15.05 -6.52 4.63
CA GLN A 633 16.01 -5.52 5.02
C GLN A 633 15.93 -5.35 6.54
N GLU A 634 17.08 -5.50 7.18
CA GLU A 634 17.26 -5.31 8.62
C GLU A 634 17.82 -3.91 8.88
N TYR A 635 17.35 -3.27 9.96
CA TYR A 635 17.76 -1.92 10.37
C TYR A 635 18.37 -1.91 11.78
N VAL A 636 18.73 -3.09 12.30
CA VAL A 636 19.24 -3.26 13.66
C VAL A 636 20.48 -2.38 13.90
N ASN A 637 20.37 -1.51 14.90
CA ASN A 637 21.51 -0.95 15.64
C ASN A 637 21.69 -1.74 16.94
#